data_AF-A0A2V7W9P2-F1
#
_entry.id   AF-A0A2V7W9P2-F1
#
_cell.length_a   1.000
_cell.length_b   1.000
_cell.length_c   1.000
_cell.angle_alpha   90.00
_cell.angle_beta   90.00
_cell.angle_gamma   90.00
#
_symmetry.space_group_name_H-M   'P 1'
#
loop_
_entity.id
_entity.type
_entity.pdbx_description
1 polymer ?
#
loop_
_entity_poly.entity_id
_entity_poly.type
_entity_poly.pdbx_seq_one_letter_code
_entity_poly.pdbx_strand_id
1 'polypeptide(L)'
;MRDTTIAWIAAAAHAVAAAAMLLWLRAGLPPAPDDERIPYIASHRIAWTSGWLTWQLAVLSLIALYAVLARRFRGALPLAALAIGTAGASIDVATQMRFIVILPKLHGDAFALLDRELEAMTGYAANGLYTLAFVLFVVAGWRELPKLANALAAPLAVSGFALAIAALMHHALGEIVSSAILFPLFTLWTILIARWLRNA
;
A
#
# COMPACT_ATOMS: atom_id res chain seq x y z
N MET A 1 -8.43 -19.11 11.28
CA MET A 1 -9.16 -17.82 11.11
C MET A 1 -10.12 -17.99 9.95
N ARG A 2 -11.35 -17.47 10.03
CA ARG A 2 -12.29 -17.50 8.88
C ARG A 2 -11.77 -16.54 7.82
N ASP A 3 -11.80 -16.92 6.54
CA ASP A 3 -11.32 -16.10 5.41
C ASP A 3 -11.93 -14.67 5.41
N THR A 4 -13.19 -14.55 5.84
CA THR A 4 -13.87 -13.27 6.11
C THR A 4 -13.14 -12.36 7.10
N THR A 5 -12.58 -12.91 8.18
CA THR A 5 -11.85 -12.15 9.21
C THR A 5 -10.60 -11.51 8.64
N ILE A 6 -9.88 -12.21 7.77
CA ILE A 6 -8.68 -11.69 7.12
C ILE A 6 -9.02 -10.47 6.26
N ALA A 7 -10.11 -10.52 5.49
CA ALA A 7 -10.56 -9.39 4.69
C ALA A 7 -10.97 -8.17 5.54
N TRP A 8 -11.62 -8.38 6.69
CA TRP A 8 -11.93 -7.30 7.63
C TRP A 8 -10.68 -6.69 8.28
N ILE A 9 -9.70 -7.53 8.65
CA ILE A 9 -8.41 -7.05 9.15
C ILE A 9 -7.72 -6.21 8.08
N ALA A 10 -7.71 -6.65 6.83
CA ALA A 10 -7.12 -5.91 5.72
C ALA A 10 -7.79 -4.53 5.54
N ALA A 11 -9.12 -4.48 5.53
CA ALA A 11 -9.85 -3.22 5.45
C ALA A 11 -9.50 -2.27 6.59
N ALA A 12 -9.52 -2.76 7.84
CA ALA A 12 -9.22 -1.95 9.02
C ALA A 12 -7.77 -1.47 9.03
N ALA A 13 -6.81 -2.34 8.71
CA ALA A 13 -5.39 -2.00 8.69
C ALA A 13 -5.09 -0.91 7.66
N HIS A 14 -5.66 -0.99 6.45
CA HIS A 14 -5.47 0.03 5.42
C HIS A 14 -6.16 1.35 5.78
N ALA A 15 -7.34 1.32 6.39
CA ALA A 15 -8.00 2.52 6.89
C ALA A 15 -7.15 3.23 7.96
N VAL A 16 -6.61 2.47 8.92
CA VAL A 16 -5.72 2.99 9.97
C VAL A 16 -4.42 3.52 9.37
N ALA A 17 -3.81 2.79 8.43
CA ALA A 17 -2.59 3.21 7.76
C ALA A 17 -2.78 4.51 6.95
N ALA A 18 -3.90 4.63 6.22
CA ALA A 18 -4.23 5.86 5.50
C ALA A 18 -4.45 7.04 6.46
N ALA A 19 -5.14 6.83 7.58
CA ALA A 19 -5.28 7.85 8.62
C ALA A 19 -3.92 8.24 9.23
N ALA A 20 -3.07 7.27 9.54
CA ALA A 20 -1.72 7.53 10.05
C ALA A 20 -0.85 8.26 9.02
N MET A 21 -0.98 7.95 7.73
CA MET A 21 -0.30 8.68 6.67
C MET A 21 -0.69 10.16 6.70
N LEU A 22 -2.00 10.45 6.76
CA LEU A 22 -2.52 11.81 6.77
C LEU A 22 -2.11 12.58 8.04
N LEU A 23 -2.17 11.94 9.20
CA LEU A 23 -2.02 12.60 10.50
C LEU A 23 -0.60 12.61 11.04
N TRP A 24 0.21 11.59 10.75
CA TRP A 24 1.52 11.35 11.38
C TRP A 24 2.69 11.34 10.40
N LEU A 25 2.48 10.98 9.12
CA LEU A 25 3.57 10.89 8.15
C LEU A 25 3.61 12.08 7.19
N ARG A 26 2.47 12.68 6.86
CA ARG A 26 2.31 13.71 5.82
C ARG A 26 3.31 14.87 5.92
N ALA A 27 3.62 15.33 7.12
CA ALA A 27 4.59 16.42 7.34
C ALA A 27 6.07 15.98 7.18
N GLY A 28 6.37 14.69 7.28
CA GLY A 28 7.69 14.12 7.03
C GLY A 28 7.90 13.64 5.58
N LEU A 29 6.91 13.78 4.71
CA LEU A 29 6.94 13.30 3.31
C LEU A 29 6.88 14.47 2.31
N PRO A 30 7.33 14.31 1.06
CA PRO A 30 7.19 15.31 0.00
C PRO A 30 5.73 15.55 -0.36
N PRO A 31 5.35 16.79 -0.72
CA PRO A 31 6.22 17.86 -1.22
C PRO A 31 6.78 18.82 -0.14
N ALA A 32 6.68 18.50 1.15
CA ALA A 32 7.26 19.37 2.17
C ALA A 32 8.78 19.55 1.92
N PRO A 33 9.34 20.76 2.12
CA PRO A 33 10.77 21.00 2.02
C PRO A 33 11.60 20.18 3.02
N ASP A 34 12.83 19.80 2.67
CA ASP A 34 13.69 18.98 3.55
C ASP A 34 14.05 19.69 4.86
N ASP A 35 14.17 21.02 4.85
CA ASP A 35 14.40 21.85 6.04
C ASP A 35 13.21 21.86 7.01
N GLU A 36 12.01 21.49 6.56
CA GLU A 36 10.85 21.25 7.42
C GLU A 36 10.72 19.76 7.81
N ARG A 37 10.98 18.84 6.87
CA ARG A 37 10.79 17.41 7.06
C ARG A 37 11.79 16.80 8.03
N ILE A 38 13.07 17.13 7.90
CA ILE A 38 14.13 16.61 8.76
C ILE A 38 13.85 16.93 10.25
N PRO A 39 13.59 18.19 10.66
CA PRO A 39 13.27 18.48 12.05
C PRO A 39 11.94 17.88 12.49
N TYR A 40 10.94 17.75 11.59
CA TYR A 40 9.70 17.05 11.92
C TYR A 40 9.95 15.58 12.28
N ILE A 41 10.66 14.84 11.43
CA ILE A 41 11.01 13.43 11.65
C ILE A 41 11.85 13.30 12.93
N ALA A 42 12.77 14.24 13.18
CA ALA A 42 13.58 14.26 14.40
C ALA A 42 12.75 14.45 15.68
N SER A 43 11.78 15.36 15.66
CA SER A 43 10.94 15.70 16.83
C SER A 43 9.76 14.76 17.05
N HIS A 44 9.27 14.07 16.01
CA HIS A 44 8.07 13.23 16.07
C HIS A 44 8.35 11.73 15.86
N ARG A 45 9.47 11.23 16.39
CA ARG A 45 9.94 9.83 16.17
C ARG A 45 8.91 8.75 16.46
N ILE A 46 8.12 8.93 17.51
CA ILE A 46 7.09 7.96 17.89
C ILE A 46 5.97 7.93 16.84
N ALA A 47 5.51 9.10 16.39
CA ALA A 47 4.47 9.21 15.38
C ALA A 47 4.96 8.68 14.02
N TRP A 48 6.18 9.05 13.63
CA TRP A 48 6.85 8.55 12.43
C TRP A 48 6.96 7.03 12.42
N THR A 49 7.51 6.46 13.50
CA THR A 49 7.67 4.99 13.62
C THR A 49 6.31 4.30 13.62
N SER A 50 5.36 4.80 14.41
CA SER A 50 4.02 4.20 14.50
C SER A 50 3.28 4.25 13.18
N GLY A 51 3.41 5.34 12.41
CA GLY A 51 2.80 5.47 11.09
C GLY A 51 3.36 4.47 10.08
N TRP A 52 4.67 4.21 10.08
CA TRP A 52 5.22 3.16 9.21
C TRP A 52 4.86 1.75 9.69
N LEU A 53 4.74 1.51 11.00
CA LEU A 53 4.30 0.22 11.52
C LEU A 53 2.84 -0.10 11.15
N THR A 54 1.96 0.89 11.07
CA THR A 54 0.58 0.66 10.57
C THR A 54 0.58 0.29 9.09
N TRP A 55 1.47 0.86 8.28
CA TRP A 55 1.69 0.43 6.89
C TRP A 55 2.23 -1.00 6.78
N GLN A 56 3.16 -1.42 7.64
CA GLN A 56 3.60 -2.82 7.65
C GLN A 56 2.44 -3.77 7.98
N LEU A 57 1.59 -3.42 8.95
CA LEU A 57 0.40 -4.21 9.24
C LEU A 57 -0.56 -4.28 8.04
N ALA A 58 -0.75 -3.16 7.33
CA ALA A 58 -1.54 -3.12 6.11
C ALA A 58 -0.97 -4.07 5.05
N VAL A 59 0.34 -4.02 4.78
CA VAL A 59 1.04 -4.94 3.86
C VAL A 59 0.83 -6.41 4.23
N LEU A 60 1.07 -6.78 5.48
CA LEU A 60 0.91 -8.18 5.92
C LEU A 60 -0.54 -8.66 5.77
N SER A 61 -1.50 -7.79 6.10
CA SER A 61 -2.92 -8.10 5.94
C SER A 61 -3.34 -8.21 4.46
N LEU A 62 -2.73 -7.42 3.57
CA LEU A 62 -2.93 -7.50 2.12
C LEU A 62 -2.47 -8.86 1.58
N ILE A 63 -1.27 -9.30 1.95
CA ILE A 63 -0.74 -10.60 1.50
C ILE A 63 -1.57 -11.76 2.06
N ALA A 64 -2.03 -11.67 3.30
CA ALA A 64 -2.96 -12.64 3.85
C ALA A 64 -4.28 -12.69 3.04
N LEU A 65 -4.81 -11.54 2.64
CA LEU A 65 -6.00 -11.47 1.77
C LEU A 65 -5.72 -12.06 0.38
N TYR A 66 -4.57 -11.78 -0.22
CA TYR A 66 -4.17 -12.39 -1.48
C TYR A 66 -4.03 -13.91 -1.39
N ALA A 67 -3.54 -14.43 -0.25
CA ALA A 67 -3.49 -15.88 -0.04
C ALA A 67 -4.89 -16.50 0.04
N VAL A 68 -5.85 -15.80 0.66
CA VAL A 68 -7.28 -16.19 0.64
C VAL A 68 -7.82 -16.23 -0.79
N LEU A 69 -7.59 -15.18 -1.58
CA LEU A 69 -8.05 -15.10 -2.97
C LEU A 69 -7.38 -16.16 -3.85
N ALA A 70 -6.09 -16.44 -3.66
CA ALA A 70 -5.37 -17.46 -4.40
C ALA A 70 -5.92 -18.87 -4.15
N ARG A 71 -6.22 -19.19 -2.88
CA ARG A 71 -6.90 -20.43 -2.50
C ARG A 71 -8.30 -20.55 -3.10
N ARG A 72 -9.02 -19.43 -3.16
CA ARG A 72 -10.41 -19.38 -3.63
C ARG A 72 -10.51 -19.57 -5.14
N PHE A 73 -9.78 -18.79 -5.93
CA PHE A 73 -9.89 -18.82 -7.39
C PHE A 73 -9.14 -20.00 -8.03
N ARG A 74 -8.10 -20.52 -7.36
CA ARG A 74 -7.28 -21.67 -7.80
C ARG A 74 -6.60 -21.47 -9.17
N GLY A 75 -5.54 -22.25 -9.43
CA GLY A 75 -4.81 -22.22 -10.70
C GLY A 75 -3.56 -21.34 -10.69
N ALA A 76 -2.84 -21.33 -11.82
CA ALA A 76 -1.53 -20.70 -11.93
C ALA A 76 -1.58 -19.16 -11.82
N LEU A 77 -2.63 -18.53 -12.36
CA LEU A 77 -2.74 -17.07 -12.38
C LEU A 77 -2.88 -16.45 -10.97
N PRO A 78 -3.78 -16.92 -10.08
CA PRO A 78 -3.83 -16.44 -8.70
C PRO A 78 -2.56 -16.73 -7.88
N LEU A 79 -1.86 -17.84 -8.17
CA LEU A 79 -0.57 -18.14 -7.53
C LEU A 79 0.53 -17.18 -7.96
N ALA A 80 0.59 -16.86 -9.27
CA ALA A 80 1.50 -15.84 -9.78
C ALA A 80 1.18 -14.46 -9.18
N ALA A 81 -0.10 -14.10 -9.07
CA ALA A 81 -0.55 -12.87 -8.43
C ALA A 81 -0.10 -12.79 -6.96
N LEU A 82 -0.25 -13.89 -6.21
CA LEU A 82 0.23 -13.97 -4.82
C LEU A 82 1.77 -13.81 -4.73
N ALA A 83 2.52 -14.46 -5.62
CA ALA A 83 3.97 -14.35 -5.65
C ALA A 83 4.44 -12.92 -5.96
N ILE A 84 3.82 -12.27 -6.95
CA ILE A 84 4.08 -10.86 -7.31
C ILE A 84 3.77 -9.93 -6.14
N GLY A 85 2.61 -10.09 -5.50
CA GLY A 85 2.25 -9.29 -4.33
C GLY A 85 3.23 -9.49 -3.18
N THR A 86 3.67 -10.72 -2.93
CA THR A 86 4.65 -11.05 -1.88
C THR A 86 6.04 -10.45 -2.17
N ALA A 87 6.44 -10.39 -3.44
CA ALA A 87 7.66 -9.68 -3.84
C ALA A 87 7.55 -8.18 -3.55
N GLY A 88 6.40 -7.57 -3.88
CA GLY A 88 6.09 -6.19 -3.49
C GLY A 88 6.17 -5.97 -1.98
N ALA A 89 5.58 -6.87 -1.19
CA ALA A 89 5.63 -6.83 0.28
C ALA A 89 7.04 -6.90 0.85
N SER A 90 7.90 -7.71 0.24
CA SER A 90 9.29 -7.83 0.68
C SER A 90 10.07 -6.54 0.47
N ILE A 91 9.87 -5.88 -0.69
CA ILE A 91 10.45 -4.57 -0.99
C ILE A 91 9.92 -3.51 -0.02
N ASP A 92 8.61 -3.49 0.20
CA ASP A 92 7.95 -2.47 0.99
C ASP A 92 8.34 -2.53 2.46
N VAL A 93 8.31 -3.73 3.06
CA VAL A 93 8.73 -3.94 4.44
C VAL A 93 10.20 -3.52 4.64
N ALA A 94 11.09 -3.92 3.73
CA ALA A 94 12.50 -3.52 3.81
C ALA A 94 12.67 -1.99 3.71
N THR A 95 11.93 -1.35 2.80
CA THR A 95 11.92 0.11 2.60
C THR A 95 11.40 0.84 3.84
N GLN A 96 10.27 0.41 4.39
CA GLN A 96 9.66 0.99 5.59
C GLN A 96 10.57 0.86 6.82
N MET A 97 11.31 -0.25 6.94
CA MET A 97 12.33 -0.37 7.99
C MET A 97 13.47 0.64 7.83
N ARG A 98 13.86 0.98 6.60
CA ARG A 98 14.86 2.03 6.35
C ARG A 98 14.32 3.43 6.65
N PHE A 99 13.05 3.70 6.35
CA PHE A 99 12.35 4.91 6.78
C PHE A 99 12.35 5.06 8.30
N ILE A 100 12.19 3.96 9.05
CA ILE A 100 12.17 3.99 10.52
C ILE A 100 13.59 4.12 11.11
N VAL A 101 14.54 3.33 10.62
CA VAL A 101 15.82 3.09 11.33
C VAL A 101 16.96 3.98 10.83
N ILE A 102 16.98 4.28 9.52
CA ILE A 102 18.14 4.89 8.85
C ILE A 102 17.85 6.34 8.50
N LEU A 103 16.81 6.60 7.69
CA LEU A 103 16.49 7.94 7.18
C LEU A 103 16.48 9.02 8.27
N PRO A 104 15.90 8.77 9.47
CA PRO A 104 15.83 9.79 10.49
C PRO A 104 17.21 10.20 11.07
N LYS A 105 18.29 9.46 10.79
CA LYS A 105 19.65 9.80 11.24
C LYS A 105 20.41 10.64 10.22
N LEU A 106 19.87 10.83 9.03
CA LEU A 106 20.53 11.51 7.91
C LEU A 106 20.10 12.97 7.81
N HIS A 107 20.96 13.76 7.17
CA HIS A 107 20.76 15.20 6.91
C HIS A 107 21.38 15.56 5.55
N GLY A 108 21.00 16.71 4.99
CA GLY A 108 21.55 17.24 3.73
C GLY A 108 21.39 16.27 2.57
N ASP A 109 22.39 16.21 1.69
CA ASP A 109 22.34 15.39 0.47
C ASP A 109 22.12 13.89 0.73
N ALA A 110 22.65 13.37 1.84
CA ALA A 110 22.47 11.97 2.21
C ALA A 110 21.01 11.64 2.56
N PHE A 111 20.30 12.59 3.19
CA PHE A 111 18.87 12.47 3.44
C PHE A 111 18.11 12.48 2.11
N ALA A 112 18.34 13.49 1.26
CA ALA A 112 17.64 13.66 0.00
C ALA A 112 17.82 12.47 -0.95
N LEU A 113 19.04 11.90 -1.01
CA LEU A 113 19.33 10.74 -1.85
C LEU A 113 18.60 9.49 -1.35
N LEU A 114 18.69 9.18 -0.06
CA LEU A 114 18.03 8.01 0.51
C LEU A 114 16.50 8.17 0.42
N ASP A 115 15.97 9.33 0.72
CA ASP A 115 14.54 9.60 0.70
C ASP A 115 13.92 9.33 -0.69
N ARG A 116 14.53 9.87 -1.75
CA ARG A 116 14.13 9.59 -3.14
C ARG A 116 14.20 8.11 -3.50
N GLU A 117 15.25 7.42 -3.05
CA GLU A 117 15.39 5.97 -3.25
C GLU A 117 14.25 5.22 -2.56
N LEU A 118 13.97 5.53 -1.29
CA LEU A 118 12.93 4.86 -0.52
C LEU A 118 11.55 5.13 -1.11
N GLU A 119 11.28 6.34 -1.58
CA GLU A 119 10.04 6.69 -2.30
C GLU A 119 9.88 5.91 -3.60
N ALA A 120 10.93 5.76 -4.39
CA ALA A 120 10.88 4.91 -5.58
C ALA A 120 10.65 3.43 -5.21
N MET A 121 11.23 2.94 -4.11
CA MET A 121 11.04 1.55 -3.70
C MET A 121 9.62 1.27 -3.19
N THR A 122 9.06 2.10 -2.31
CA THR A 122 7.68 1.89 -1.81
C THR A 122 6.64 2.36 -2.81
N GLY A 123 6.78 3.60 -3.30
CA GLY A 123 5.80 4.27 -4.15
C GLY A 123 5.75 3.68 -5.56
N TYR A 124 6.88 3.37 -6.18
CA TYR A 124 6.90 2.74 -7.51
C TYR A 124 6.94 1.22 -7.44
N ALA A 125 8.02 0.64 -6.92
CA ALA A 125 8.25 -0.81 -7.06
C ALA A 125 7.21 -1.63 -6.27
N ALA A 126 7.02 -1.35 -4.97
CA ALA A 126 6.06 -2.12 -4.17
C ALA A 126 4.61 -1.87 -4.60
N ASN A 127 4.15 -0.62 -4.67
CA ASN A 127 2.79 -0.31 -5.09
C ASN A 127 2.48 -0.75 -6.53
N GLY A 128 3.44 -0.69 -7.44
CA GLY A 128 3.29 -1.23 -8.80
C GLY A 128 3.07 -2.73 -8.80
N LEU A 129 3.84 -3.49 -8.01
CA LEU A 129 3.68 -4.94 -7.86
C LEU A 129 2.36 -5.31 -7.17
N TYR A 130 1.94 -4.59 -6.13
CA TYR A 130 0.62 -4.82 -5.51
C TYR A 130 -0.51 -4.54 -6.50
N THR A 131 -0.42 -3.45 -7.25
CA THR A 131 -1.45 -3.09 -8.23
C THR A 131 -1.54 -4.13 -9.33
N LEU A 132 -0.41 -4.63 -9.82
CA LEU A 132 -0.38 -5.73 -10.78
C LEU A 132 -1.01 -6.99 -10.18
N ALA A 133 -0.60 -7.41 -8.99
CA ALA A 133 -1.18 -8.56 -8.30
C ALA A 133 -2.70 -8.43 -8.13
N PHE A 134 -3.18 -7.25 -7.70
CA PHE A 134 -4.60 -6.92 -7.61
C PHE A 134 -5.33 -7.13 -8.93
N VAL A 135 -4.81 -6.59 -10.03
CA VAL A 135 -5.40 -6.75 -11.38
C VAL A 135 -5.50 -8.23 -11.75
N LEU A 136 -4.44 -9.01 -11.51
CA LEU A 136 -4.44 -10.44 -11.81
C LEU A 136 -5.48 -11.21 -10.97
N PHE A 137 -5.68 -10.85 -9.71
CA PHE A 137 -6.74 -11.43 -8.88
C PHE A 137 -8.13 -11.06 -9.37
N VAL A 138 -8.36 -9.81 -9.79
CA VAL A 138 -9.64 -9.39 -10.38
C VAL A 138 -9.90 -10.16 -11.67
N VAL A 139 -8.91 -10.31 -12.54
CA VAL A 139 -9.04 -11.07 -13.80
C VAL A 139 -9.37 -12.53 -13.50
N ALA A 140 -8.65 -13.17 -12.58
CA ALA A 140 -8.90 -14.57 -12.23
C ALA A 140 -10.28 -14.78 -11.58
N GLY A 141 -10.73 -13.84 -10.76
CA GLY A 141 -11.97 -13.91 -10.01
C GLY A 141 -13.18 -13.22 -10.65
N TRP A 142 -13.06 -12.64 -11.85
CA TRP A 142 -14.03 -11.66 -12.38
C TRP A 142 -15.48 -12.17 -12.39
N ARG A 143 -15.70 -13.47 -12.65
CA ARG A 143 -17.05 -14.07 -12.68
C ARG A 143 -17.62 -14.36 -11.29
N GLU A 144 -16.77 -14.51 -10.28
CA GLU A 144 -17.16 -14.84 -8.90
C GLU A 144 -17.29 -13.61 -8.02
N LEU A 145 -16.50 -12.57 -8.32
CA LEU A 145 -16.46 -11.34 -7.54
C LEU A 145 -17.80 -10.57 -7.61
N PRO A 146 -18.18 -9.87 -6.53
CA PRO A 146 -19.35 -9.00 -6.55
C PRO A 146 -19.26 -7.94 -7.66
N LYS A 147 -20.37 -7.66 -8.34
CA LYS A 147 -20.42 -6.66 -9.43
C LYS A 147 -19.84 -5.31 -9.02
N LEU A 148 -20.13 -4.85 -7.80
CA LEU A 148 -19.59 -3.59 -7.29
C LEU A 148 -18.07 -3.67 -7.03
N ALA A 149 -17.56 -4.79 -6.55
CA ALA A 149 -16.12 -4.99 -6.38
C ALA A 149 -15.39 -4.97 -7.73
N ASN A 150 -15.99 -5.58 -8.77
CA ASN A 150 -15.47 -5.49 -10.14
C ASN A 150 -15.53 -4.05 -10.70
N ALA A 151 -16.61 -3.32 -10.46
CA ALA A 151 -16.75 -1.94 -10.92
C ALA A 151 -15.68 -1.02 -10.30
N LEU A 152 -15.29 -1.26 -9.05
CA LEU A 152 -14.22 -0.53 -8.38
C LEU A 152 -12.81 -0.94 -8.83
N ALA A 153 -12.65 -2.08 -9.51
CA ALA A 153 -11.33 -2.57 -9.88
C ALA A 153 -10.60 -1.66 -10.89
N ALA A 154 -11.33 -1.07 -11.84
CA ALA A 154 -10.74 -0.16 -12.82
C ALA A 154 -10.17 1.11 -12.16
N PRO A 155 -10.92 1.90 -11.38
CA PRO A 155 -10.35 3.09 -10.72
C PRO A 155 -9.26 2.74 -9.72
N LEU A 156 -9.32 1.56 -9.07
CA LEU A 156 -8.23 1.06 -8.22
C LEU A 156 -6.95 0.78 -9.01
N ALA A 157 -7.04 0.07 -10.12
CA ALA A 157 -5.88 -0.23 -10.95
C ALA A 157 -5.27 1.05 -11.53
N VAL A 158 -6.11 1.98 -12.01
CA VAL A 158 -5.67 3.27 -12.55
C VAL A 158 -4.96 4.09 -11.49
N SER A 159 -5.55 4.25 -10.30
CA SER A 159 -4.92 5.01 -9.21
C SER A 159 -3.65 4.34 -8.67
N GLY A 160 -3.61 3.01 -8.61
CA GLY A 160 -2.42 2.26 -8.20
C GLY A 160 -1.25 2.42 -9.18
N PHE A 161 -1.50 2.30 -10.48
CA PHE A 161 -0.45 2.53 -11.48
C PHE A 161 -0.08 4.01 -11.59
N ALA A 162 -1.04 4.93 -11.45
CA ALA A 162 -0.75 6.36 -11.42
C ALA A 162 0.13 6.73 -10.22
N LEU A 163 -0.12 6.16 -9.03
CA LEU A 163 0.75 6.31 -7.86
C LEU A 163 2.16 5.81 -8.17
N ALA A 164 2.28 4.60 -8.75
CA ALA A 164 3.58 4.02 -9.07
C ALA A 164 4.37 4.87 -10.07
N ILE A 165 3.71 5.35 -11.13
CA ILE A 165 4.34 6.22 -12.12
C ILE A 165 4.73 7.56 -11.50
N ALA A 166 3.86 8.16 -10.67
CA ALA A 166 4.14 9.43 -10.01
C ALA A 166 5.36 9.31 -9.09
N ALA A 167 5.47 8.25 -8.30
CA ALA A 167 6.63 7.98 -7.45
C ALA A 167 7.92 7.77 -8.25
N LEU A 168 7.86 7.04 -9.38
CA LEU A 168 9.01 6.87 -10.27
C LEU A 168 9.49 8.22 -10.86
N MET A 169 8.55 9.12 -11.13
CA MET A 169 8.82 10.45 -11.67
C MET A 169 9.11 11.50 -10.59
N HIS A 170 9.09 11.13 -9.30
CA HIS A 170 9.17 12.04 -8.16
C HIS A 170 8.13 13.18 -8.22
N HIS A 171 6.93 12.87 -8.70
CA HIS A 171 5.85 13.83 -8.91
C HIS A 171 4.89 13.86 -7.71
N ALA A 172 5.26 14.64 -6.69
CA ALA A 172 4.59 14.65 -5.38
C ALA A 172 3.06 14.88 -5.43
N LEU A 173 2.57 15.79 -6.28
CA LEU A 173 1.11 16.00 -6.41
C LEU A 173 0.41 14.76 -6.97
N GLY A 174 1.07 14.06 -7.90
CA GLY A 174 0.56 12.82 -8.49
C GLY A 174 0.46 11.71 -7.46
N GLU A 175 1.45 11.60 -6.58
CA GLU A 175 1.43 10.64 -5.47
C GLU A 175 0.31 10.95 -4.47
N ILE A 176 0.15 12.22 -4.08
CA ILE A 176 -0.92 12.65 -3.17
C ILE A 176 -2.30 12.34 -3.75
N VAL A 177 -2.56 12.74 -5.00
CA VAL A 177 -3.88 12.55 -5.62
C VAL A 177 -4.16 11.06 -5.80
N SER A 178 -3.18 10.31 -6.29
CA SER A 178 -3.35 8.88 -6.55
C SER A 178 -3.56 8.09 -5.25
N SER A 179 -2.80 8.38 -4.20
CA SER A 179 -2.97 7.74 -2.88
C SER A 179 -4.30 8.12 -2.20
N ALA A 180 -4.72 9.37 -2.31
CA ALA A 180 -6.00 9.85 -1.78
C ALA A 180 -7.21 9.18 -2.44
N ILE A 181 -7.07 8.72 -3.69
CA ILE A 181 -8.10 7.93 -4.38
C ILE A 181 -7.94 6.44 -4.07
N LEU A 182 -6.73 5.91 -4.19
CA LEU A 182 -6.41 4.50 -4.07
C LEU A 182 -6.82 3.93 -2.71
N PHE A 183 -6.38 4.54 -1.60
CA PHE A 183 -6.55 3.93 -0.28
C PHE A 183 -8.01 3.88 0.20
N PRO A 184 -8.84 4.93 0.02
CA PRO A 184 -10.27 4.84 0.33
C PRO A 184 -11.00 3.82 -0.56
N LEU A 185 -10.72 3.80 -1.87
CA LEU A 185 -11.32 2.81 -2.76
C LEU A 185 -10.90 1.39 -2.40
N PHE A 186 -9.64 1.20 -1.98
CA PHE A 186 -9.13 -0.13 -1.65
C PHE A 186 -9.76 -0.62 -0.34
N THR A 187 -9.91 0.27 0.63
CA THR A 187 -10.64 0.02 1.87
C THR A 187 -12.09 -0.36 1.57
N LEU A 188 -12.78 0.37 0.69
CA LEU A 188 -14.15 0.03 0.28
C LEU A 188 -14.20 -1.33 -0.42
N TRP A 189 -13.28 -1.60 -1.34
CA TRP A 189 -13.22 -2.86 -2.07
C TRP A 189 -12.98 -4.05 -1.13
N THR A 190 -12.05 -3.95 -0.18
CA THR A 190 -11.79 -5.00 0.81
C THR A 190 -12.99 -5.26 1.72
N ILE A 191 -13.77 -4.22 2.08
CA ILE A 191 -15.06 -4.39 2.80
C ILE A 191 -16.05 -5.20 1.95
N LEU A 192 -16.15 -4.93 0.65
CA LEU A 192 -17.04 -5.67 -0.26
C LEU A 192 -16.59 -7.14 -0.37
N ILE A 193 -15.29 -7.40 -0.46
CA ILE A 193 -14.74 -8.76 -0.45
C ILE A 193 -15.04 -9.46 0.88
N ALA A 194 -14.89 -8.77 2.02
CA ALA A 194 -15.20 -9.35 3.32
C ALA A 194 -16.67 -9.74 3.44
N ARG A 195 -17.59 -8.90 2.93
CA ARG A 195 -19.03 -9.22 2.89
C ARG A 195 -19.32 -10.38 1.96
N TRP A 196 -18.68 -10.44 0.81
CA TRP A 196 -18.83 -11.53 -0.14
C TRP A 196 -18.34 -12.87 0.41
N LEU A 197 -17.13 -12.92 0.99
CA LEU A 197 -16.58 -14.11 1.63
C LEU A 197 -17.40 -14.62 2.82
N ARG A 198 -18.28 -13.80 3.40
CA ARG A 198 -19.20 -14.24 4.45
C ARG A 198 -20.37 -15.06 3.89
N ASN A 199 -20.77 -14.75 2.65
CA ASN A 199 -21.97 -15.28 2.03
C ASN A 199 -21.68 -16.35 0.95
N ALA A 200 -20.41 -16.59 0.64
CA ALA A 200 -19.91 -17.57 -0.33
C ALA A 200 -19.49 -18.87 0.37
#